data_AF-A0A955XAN5-F1
#
_entry.id   AF-A0A955XAN5-F1
#
_cell.length_a   1.000
_cell.length_b   1.000
_cell.length_c   1.000
_cell.angle_alpha   90.00
_cell.angle_beta   90.00
_cell.angle_gamma   90.00
#
_symmetry.space_group_name_H-M   'P 1'
#
loop_
_entity.id
_entity.type
_entity.pdbx_description
1 polymer ?
#
loop_
_entity_poly.entity_id
_entity_poly.type
_entity_poly.pdbx_seq_one_letter_code
_entity_poly.pdbx_strand_id
1 'polypeptide(L)'
;MKTRALLSLACAAALPLAACGDDAIPDPPGRMVRSSLEREQNPSVPPADAADLVAGNTAFAVDMFHQLRAADENLFFSPHSISIALAMTYAGARTETELQMADALDFRLPQARLHPAFDQLDLALGSRGQGASGKDGQPFRLRIANALFGQEGYAFLPDYLDTLALNYGAGLSLFDFTTEAESARQAINGWVEDATEGRIPELLAEGVITPQTVLVLTNAVYFNASWANPFEPSATQ
;
A
#
# COMPACT_ATOMS: atom_id res chain seq x y z
N MET A 1 70.70 -1.75 22.09
CA MET A 1 69.79 -2.38 23.07
C MET A 1 68.42 -2.51 22.46
N LYS A 2 67.82 -3.69 22.60
CA LYS A 2 66.56 -4.12 21.99
C LYS A 2 65.37 -3.55 22.78
N THR A 3 64.35 -3.06 22.09
CA THR A 3 62.96 -3.23 22.56
C THR A 3 62.01 -3.26 21.36
N ARG A 4 61.45 -4.44 21.10
CA ARG A 4 60.26 -4.64 20.26
C ARG A 4 59.05 -4.21 21.08
N ALA A 5 58.14 -3.44 20.51
CA ALA A 5 56.80 -3.22 21.07
C ALA A 5 55.76 -3.73 20.07
N LEU A 6 54.77 -4.44 20.60
CA LEU A 6 53.80 -5.27 19.90
C LEU A 6 52.71 -4.46 19.18
N LEU A 7 52.20 -5.08 18.11
CA LEU A 7 50.94 -4.76 17.44
C LEU A 7 49.78 -4.63 18.43
N SER A 8 48.90 -3.66 18.18
CA SER A 8 47.46 -3.82 18.41
C SER A 8 46.74 -3.28 17.18
N LEU A 9 46.34 -4.20 16.29
CA LEU A 9 45.49 -3.93 15.15
C LEU A 9 44.08 -3.72 15.70
N ALA A 10 43.62 -2.47 15.77
CA ALA A 10 42.24 -2.16 16.13
C ALA A 10 41.34 -2.52 14.93
N CYS A 11 40.79 -3.74 14.94
CA CYS A 11 39.63 -4.09 14.11
C CYS A 11 38.44 -3.26 14.59
N ALA A 12 38.17 -2.14 13.93
CA ALA A 12 36.88 -1.48 14.03
C ALA A 12 35.85 -2.40 13.36
N ALA A 13 35.20 -3.24 14.17
CA ALA A 13 34.02 -3.96 13.74
C ALA A 13 32.94 -2.90 13.41
N ALA A 14 32.69 -2.68 12.12
CA ALA A 14 31.50 -2.00 11.66
C ALA A 14 30.31 -2.88 12.04
N LEU A 15 29.73 -2.61 13.20
CA LEU A 15 28.39 -3.09 13.55
C LEU A 15 27.45 -2.56 12.46
N PRO A 16 26.72 -3.42 11.73
CA PRO A 16 25.63 -2.92 10.92
C PRO A 16 24.67 -2.25 11.89
N LEU A 17 24.46 -0.96 11.71
CA LEU A 17 23.31 -0.26 12.26
C LEU A 17 22.09 -0.98 11.69
N ALA A 18 21.53 -1.92 12.44
CA ALA A 18 20.16 -2.36 12.25
C ALA A 18 19.32 -1.10 12.43
N ALA A 19 18.86 -0.55 11.31
CA ALA A 19 17.95 0.57 11.30
C ALA A 19 16.70 0.14 12.06
N CYS A 20 16.35 0.89 13.10
CA CYS A 20 15.15 0.69 13.89
C CYS A 20 13.90 0.81 13.01
N GLY A 21 12.97 -0.14 13.16
CA GLY A 21 11.58 -0.01 12.72
C GLY A 21 10.94 -1.36 12.37
N ASP A 22 10.46 -2.11 13.37
CA ASP A 22 9.61 -3.31 13.21
C ASP A 22 8.20 -3.01 12.63
N ASP A 23 8.00 -1.84 12.00
CA ASP A 23 6.69 -1.31 11.61
C ASP A 23 6.48 -1.12 10.10
N ALA A 24 7.48 -1.41 9.27
CA ALA A 24 7.35 -1.33 7.82
C ALA A 24 6.58 -2.55 7.27
N ILE A 25 5.67 -2.31 6.32
CA ILE A 25 5.06 -3.39 5.54
C ILE A 25 6.18 -4.06 4.74
N PRO A 26 6.37 -5.39 4.84
CA PRO A 26 7.41 -6.08 4.08
C PRO A 26 7.15 -5.96 2.57
N ASP A 27 8.21 -6.00 1.77
CA ASP A 27 8.08 -6.08 0.32
C ASP A 27 7.25 -7.31 -0.08
N PRO A 28 6.39 -7.22 -1.11
CA PRO A 28 5.64 -8.37 -1.58
C PRO A 28 6.58 -9.50 -2.05
N PRO A 29 6.23 -10.77 -1.79
CA PRO A 29 7.05 -11.91 -2.16
C PRO A 29 7.11 -12.05 -3.68
N GLY A 30 8.19 -12.62 -4.21
CA GLY A 30 8.37 -12.87 -5.64
C GLY A 30 9.44 -12.00 -6.29
N ARG A 31 9.64 -12.16 -7.59
CA ARG A 31 10.62 -11.37 -8.34
C ARG A 31 10.04 -10.00 -8.66
N MET A 32 10.63 -8.95 -8.09
CA MET A 32 10.19 -7.58 -8.35
C MET A 32 10.64 -7.06 -9.71
N VAL A 33 9.71 -6.47 -10.46
CA VAL A 33 9.96 -5.61 -11.61
C VAL A 33 9.49 -4.21 -11.25
N ARG A 34 10.41 -3.25 -11.29
CA ARG A 34 10.15 -1.85 -10.95
C ARG A 34 10.99 -0.93 -11.82
N SER A 35 10.56 0.32 -11.95
CA SER A 35 11.40 1.38 -12.52
C SER A 35 12.64 1.62 -11.64
N SER A 36 13.68 2.21 -12.23
CA SER A 36 14.82 2.75 -11.49
C SER A 36 14.54 4.09 -10.81
N LEU A 37 13.40 4.71 -11.10
CA LEU A 37 12.96 5.94 -10.44
C LEU A 37 12.58 5.65 -8.98
N GLU A 38 12.81 6.63 -8.11
CA GLU A 38 12.39 6.58 -6.71
C GLU A 38 11.07 7.32 -6.52
N ARG A 39 10.31 6.93 -5.49
CA ARG A 39 9.08 7.64 -5.11
C ARG A 39 9.39 9.08 -4.75
N GLU A 40 8.64 10.02 -5.30
CA GLU A 40 8.71 11.42 -4.90
C GLU A 40 8.25 11.56 -3.44
N GLN A 41 9.08 12.14 -2.59
CA GLN A 41 8.80 12.24 -1.15
C GLN A 41 8.07 13.53 -0.78
N ASN A 42 8.02 14.50 -1.69
CA ASN A 42 7.33 15.77 -1.48
C ASN A 42 6.70 16.28 -2.80
N PRO A 43 5.67 15.60 -3.31
CA PRO A 43 5.03 15.98 -4.56
C PRO A 43 4.41 17.38 -4.45
N SER A 44 4.77 18.24 -5.41
CA SER A 44 4.23 19.61 -5.51
C SER A 44 2.86 19.58 -6.17
N VAL A 45 1.81 19.51 -5.34
CA VAL A 45 0.42 19.46 -5.78
C VAL A 45 -0.26 20.80 -5.49
N PRO A 46 -0.90 21.45 -6.49
CA PRO A 46 -1.70 22.64 -6.24
C PRO A 46 -2.78 22.38 -5.18
N PRO A 47 -3.04 23.32 -4.26
CA PRO A 47 -4.08 23.13 -3.24
C PRO A 47 -5.48 22.82 -3.80
N ALA A 48 -5.80 23.33 -5.00
CA ALA A 48 -7.04 23.02 -5.70
C ALA A 48 -7.10 21.54 -6.12
N ASP A 49 -6.00 20.97 -6.60
CA ASP A 49 -5.93 19.58 -7.05
C ASP A 49 -6.04 18.63 -5.84
N ALA A 50 -5.38 18.96 -4.73
CA ALA A 50 -5.54 18.22 -3.48
C ALA A 50 -6.99 18.26 -2.98
N ALA A 51 -7.65 19.42 -3.06
CA ALA A 51 -9.06 19.57 -2.68
C ALA A 51 -10.00 18.77 -3.61
N ASP A 52 -9.77 18.80 -4.92
CA ASP A 52 -10.55 18.05 -5.90
C ASP A 52 -10.40 16.53 -5.71
N LEU A 53 -9.18 16.05 -5.43
CA LEU A 53 -8.94 14.65 -5.12
C LEU A 53 -9.72 14.22 -3.86
N VAL A 54 -9.66 15.01 -2.79
CA VAL A 54 -10.36 14.69 -1.54
C VAL A 54 -11.88 14.72 -1.75
N ALA A 55 -12.38 15.70 -2.51
CA ALA A 55 -13.80 15.81 -2.82
C ALA A 55 -14.30 14.61 -3.65
N GLY A 56 -13.53 14.18 -4.66
CA GLY A 56 -13.83 12.99 -5.45
C GLY A 56 -13.83 11.71 -4.62
N ASN A 57 -12.76 11.47 -3.85
CA ASN A 57 -12.69 10.32 -2.94
C ASN A 57 -13.83 10.29 -1.92
N THR A 58 -14.27 11.46 -1.44
CA THR A 58 -15.39 11.55 -0.49
C THR A 58 -16.73 11.19 -1.15
N ALA A 59 -16.97 11.67 -2.37
CA ALA A 59 -18.17 11.32 -3.12
C ALA A 59 -18.20 9.83 -3.45
N PHE A 60 -17.10 9.29 -3.99
CA PHE A 60 -16.94 7.85 -4.21
C PHE A 60 -17.21 7.02 -2.94
N ALA A 61 -16.68 7.46 -1.79
CA ALA A 61 -16.91 6.78 -0.51
C ALA A 61 -18.39 6.71 -0.12
N VAL A 62 -19.12 7.82 -0.29
CA VAL A 62 -20.55 7.90 0.03
C VAL A 62 -21.37 7.04 -0.93
N ASP A 63 -21.08 7.11 -2.22
CA ASP A 63 -21.76 6.31 -3.24
C ASP A 63 -21.52 4.82 -3.03
N MET A 64 -20.28 4.42 -2.74
CA MET A 64 -19.92 3.04 -2.42
C MET A 64 -20.61 2.56 -1.14
N PHE A 65 -20.67 3.38 -0.10
CA PHE A 65 -21.42 3.04 1.12
C PHE A 65 -22.90 2.79 0.82
N HIS A 66 -23.52 3.63 -0.03
CA HIS A 66 -24.92 3.44 -0.43
C HIS A 66 -25.15 2.15 -1.23
N GLN A 67 -24.17 1.72 -2.02
CA GLN A 67 -24.25 0.47 -2.78
C GLN A 67 -24.01 -0.77 -1.90
N LEU A 68 -23.10 -0.69 -0.93
CA LEU A 68 -22.70 -1.84 -0.11
C LEU A 68 -23.58 -2.07 1.12
N ARG A 69 -24.25 -1.04 1.64
CA ARG A 69 -25.03 -1.18 2.87
C ARG A 69 -26.17 -2.18 2.68
N ALA A 70 -26.13 -3.26 3.48
CA ALA A 70 -27.24 -4.17 3.67
C ALA A 70 -28.00 -3.80 4.96
N ALA A 71 -29.28 -4.18 5.03
CA ALA A 71 -30.00 -4.08 6.29
C ALA A 71 -29.42 -5.09 7.30
N ASP A 72 -29.26 -4.66 8.55
CA ASP A 72 -28.91 -5.51 9.69
C ASP A 72 -27.53 -6.19 9.66
N GLU A 73 -26.59 -5.71 8.84
CA GLU A 73 -25.20 -6.16 8.83
C GLU A 73 -24.20 -5.03 9.13
N ASN A 74 -23.10 -5.36 9.81
CA ASN A 74 -22.00 -4.42 9.99
C ASN A 74 -21.26 -4.23 8.66
N LEU A 75 -21.01 -2.98 8.28
CA LEU A 75 -20.23 -2.63 7.10
C LEU A 75 -18.97 -1.87 7.52
N PHE A 76 -17.81 -2.39 7.11
CA PHE A 76 -16.52 -1.74 7.29
C PHE A 76 -15.69 -1.89 6.01
N PHE A 77 -15.20 -0.78 5.48
CA PHE A 77 -14.27 -0.74 4.34
C PHE A 77 -13.50 0.58 4.37
N SER A 78 -12.40 0.65 3.62
CA SER A 78 -11.66 1.90 3.43
C SER A 78 -11.79 2.38 1.98
N PRO A 79 -12.61 3.42 1.74
CA PRO A 79 -12.77 3.98 0.41
C PRO A 79 -11.46 4.49 -0.19
N HIS A 80 -10.63 5.14 0.64
CA HIS A 80 -9.33 5.65 0.19
C HIS A 80 -8.41 4.52 -0.29
N SER A 81 -8.38 3.43 0.46
CA SER A 81 -7.57 2.24 0.17
C SER A 81 -7.99 1.59 -1.16
N ILE A 82 -9.30 1.45 -1.40
CA ILE A 82 -9.83 0.92 -2.67
C ILE A 82 -9.55 1.89 -3.82
N SER A 83 -9.75 3.19 -3.60
CA SER A 83 -9.55 4.23 -4.60
C SER A 83 -8.10 4.35 -5.04
N ILE A 84 -7.13 4.36 -4.11
CA ILE A 84 -5.70 4.42 -4.47
C ILE A 84 -5.24 3.15 -5.19
N ALA A 85 -5.74 1.98 -4.79
CA ALA A 85 -5.46 0.73 -5.48
C ALA A 85 -5.96 0.79 -6.94
N LEU A 86 -7.21 1.20 -7.15
CA LEU A 86 -7.77 1.35 -8.50
C LEU A 86 -7.13 2.51 -9.28
N ALA A 87 -6.57 3.53 -8.61
CA ALA A 87 -5.77 4.56 -9.26
C ALA A 87 -4.46 3.99 -9.88
N MET A 88 -3.88 2.95 -9.29
CA MET A 88 -2.73 2.24 -9.89
C MET A 88 -3.14 1.39 -11.10
N THR A 89 -4.37 0.86 -11.14
CA THR A 89 -4.92 0.24 -12.37
C THR A 89 -5.24 1.31 -13.42
N TYR A 90 -5.81 2.44 -12.99
CA TYR A 90 -6.15 3.59 -13.84
C TYR A 90 -4.93 4.16 -14.58
N ALA A 91 -3.75 4.15 -13.96
CA ALA A 91 -2.48 4.55 -14.60
C ALA A 91 -2.16 3.78 -15.90
N GLY A 92 -2.62 2.52 -16.00
CA GLY A 92 -2.49 1.68 -17.19
C GLY A 92 -3.69 1.77 -18.15
N ALA A 93 -4.80 2.36 -17.72
CA ALA A 93 -6.03 2.49 -18.52
C ALA A 93 -5.92 3.63 -19.52
N ARG A 94 -6.49 3.44 -20.72
CA ARG A 94 -6.56 4.47 -21.76
C ARG A 94 -7.93 4.49 -22.41
N THR A 95 -8.29 5.62 -23.01
CA THR A 95 -9.50 5.78 -23.83
C THR A 95 -10.78 5.48 -23.04
N GLU A 96 -11.63 4.57 -23.49
CA GLU A 96 -12.92 4.29 -22.86
C GLU A 96 -12.78 3.74 -21.44
N THR A 97 -11.82 2.82 -21.20
CA THR A 97 -11.56 2.28 -19.86
C THR A 97 -11.15 3.39 -18.89
N GLU A 98 -10.31 4.32 -19.35
CA GLU A 98 -9.90 5.46 -18.55
C GLU A 98 -11.10 6.35 -18.20
N LEU A 99 -11.93 6.70 -19.18
CA LEU A 99 -13.11 7.54 -18.95
C LEU A 99 -14.10 6.91 -17.96
N GLN A 100 -14.39 5.62 -18.13
CA GLN A 100 -15.32 4.90 -17.26
C GLN A 100 -14.78 4.73 -15.83
N MET A 101 -13.48 4.45 -15.69
CA MET A 101 -12.85 4.40 -14.36
C MET A 101 -12.87 5.75 -13.68
N ALA A 102 -12.58 6.83 -14.41
CA ALA A 102 -12.61 8.18 -13.84
C ALA A 102 -14.02 8.58 -13.39
N ASP A 103 -15.05 8.25 -14.17
CA ASP A 103 -16.44 8.50 -13.81
C ASP A 103 -16.87 7.68 -12.57
N ALA A 104 -16.61 6.37 -12.58
CA ALA A 104 -17.01 5.47 -11.49
C ALA A 104 -16.29 5.74 -10.16
N LEU A 105 -15.05 6.22 -10.21
CA LEU A 105 -14.22 6.53 -9.03
C LEU A 105 -14.25 8.01 -8.65
N ASP A 106 -15.02 8.83 -9.37
CA ASP A 106 -15.07 10.29 -9.27
C ASP A 106 -13.66 10.93 -9.29
N PHE A 107 -12.83 10.51 -10.25
CA PHE A 107 -11.54 11.13 -10.54
C PHE A 107 -11.72 12.38 -11.39
N ARG A 108 -11.65 13.53 -10.72
CA ARG A 108 -11.86 14.86 -11.32
C ARG A 108 -10.61 15.47 -11.95
N LEU A 109 -9.47 14.80 -11.80
CA LEU A 109 -8.17 15.24 -12.31
C LEU A 109 -7.70 14.33 -13.46
N PRO A 110 -7.03 14.88 -14.48
CA PRO A 110 -6.33 14.05 -15.46
C PRO A 110 -5.20 13.25 -14.78
N GLN A 111 -4.85 12.07 -15.30
CA GLN A 111 -3.82 11.18 -14.76
C GLN A 111 -2.55 11.89 -14.27
N ALA A 112 -2.00 12.79 -15.10
CA ALA A 112 -0.77 13.52 -14.79
C ALA A 112 -0.83 14.39 -13.52
N ARG A 113 -2.03 14.78 -13.07
CA ARG A 113 -2.26 15.53 -11.82
C ARG A 113 -2.87 14.65 -10.73
N LEU A 114 -3.58 13.59 -11.10
CA LEU A 114 -4.22 12.66 -10.18
C LEU A 114 -3.19 11.87 -9.35
N HIS A 115 -2.18 11.26 -10.00
CA HIS A 115 -1.23 10.39 -9.31
C HIS A 115 -0.36 11.14 -8.29
N PRO A 116 0.20 12.33 -8.60
CA PRO A 116 0.91 13.12 -7.59
C PRO A 116 0.01 13.57 -6.43
N ALA A 117 -1.27 13.84 -6.70
CA ALA A 117 -2.24 14.19 -5.66
C ALA A 117 -2.51 13.01 -4.72
N PHE A 118 -2.66 11.78 -5.25
CA PHE A 118 -2.77 10.58 -4.43
C PHE A 118 -1.51 10.34 -3.61
N ASP A 119 -0.33 10.52 -4.21
CA ASP A 119 0.95 10.39 -3.53
C ASP A 119 1.05 11.36 -2.34
N GLN A 120 0.73 12.64 -2.55
CA GLN A 120 0.70 13.64 -1.49
C GLN A 120 -0.22 13.24 -0.34
N LEU A 121 -1.43 12.76 -0.66
CA LEU A 121 -2.40 12.35 0.35
C LEU A 121 -1.92 11.10 1.10
N ASP A 122 -1.38 10.10 0.40
CA ASP A 122 -0.87 8.86 1.00
C ASP A 122 0.33 9.14 1.92
N LEU A 123 1.29 9.96 1.50
CA LEU A 123 2.40 10.42 2.36
C LEU A 123 1.90 11.21 3.58
N ALA A 124 0.89 12.08 3.39
CA ALA A 124 0.28 12.83 4.48
C ALA A 124 -0.55 11.95 5.43
N LEU A 125 -1.02 10.78 5.00
CA LEU A 125 -1.71 9.80 5.85
C LEU A 125 -0.72 8.87 6.55
N GLY A 126 0.29 8.36 5.85
CA GLY A 126 1.34 7.51 6.41
C GLY A 126 2.27 8.22 7.40
N SER A 127 2.37 9.54 7.31
CA SER A 127 3.05 10.36 8.34
C SER A 127 2.17 10.64 9.56
N ARG A 128 0.85 10.48 9.47
CA ARG A 128 -0.03 10.60 10.64
C ARG A 128 0.26 9.43 11.56
N GLY A 129 0.48 9.75 12.83
CA GLY A 129 0.79 8.75 13.85
C GLY A 129 2.26 8.54 14.16
N GLN A 130 3.17 9.08 13.36
CA GLN A 130 4.58 9.13 13.74
C GLN A 130 4.71 9.86 15.09
N GLY A 131 5.23 9.15 16.09
CA GLY A 131 5.42 9.68 17.45
C GLY A 131 4.18 9.65 18.37
N ALA A 132 3.03 9.13 17.94
CA ALA A 132 1.89 8.93 18.81
C ALA A 132 1.97 7.55 19.47
N SER A 133 1.92 7.45 20.81
CA SER A 133 1.85 6.18 21.55
C SER A 133 0.43 5.90 22.04
N GLY A 134 -0.04 4.69 21.79
CA GLY A 134 -1.28 4.13 22.31
C GLY A 134 -1.15 3.57 23.72
N LYS A 135 -2.30 3.23 24.32
CA LYS A 135 -2.44 2.75 25.70
C LYS A 135 -1.86 1.36 25.95
N ASP A 136 -1.75 0.55 24.91
CA ASP A 136 -1.01 -0.72 24.88
C ASP A 136 0.51 -0.51 24.78
N GLY A 137 0.97 0.75 24.78
CA GLY A 137 2.35 1.13 24.53
C GLY A 137 2.72 1.11 23.04
N GLN A 138 1.79 0.76 22.16
CA GLN A 138 2.04 0.66 20.72
C GLN A 138 1.63 1.94 20.02
N PRO A 139 2.39 2.41 19.02
CA PRO A 139 2.08 3.66 18.36
C PRO A 139 0.74 3.64 17.62
N PHE A 140 0.23 4.83 17.28
CA PHE A 140 -0.76 4.94 16.20
C PHE A 140 -0.21 4.20 14.99
N ARG A 141 -0.99 3.27 14.45
CA ARG A 141 -0.63 2.47 13.28
C ARG A 141 -1.72 2.64 12.24
N LEU A 142 -1.37 3.28 11.14
CA LEU A 142 -2.10 3.24 9.89
C LEU A 142 -1.19 2.59 8.85
N ARG A 143 -1.53 1.37 8.46
CA ARG A 143 -0.81 0.62 7.42
C ARG A 143 -1.74 0.49 6.22
N ILE A 144 -1.33 1.03 5.09
CA ILE A 144 -2.02 0.88 3.80
C ILE A 144 -1.11 0.02 2.93
N ALA A 145 -1.48 -1.25 2.78
CA ALA A 145 -0.72 -2.24 2.03
C ALA A 145 -1.33 -2.39 0.64
N ASN A 146 -0.67 -1.79 -0.34
CA ASN A 146 -0.98 -1.89 -1.76
C ASN A 146 0.10 -2.73 -2.44
N ALA A 147 -0.29 -3.75 -3.21
CA ALA A 147 0.65 -4.48 -4.05
C ALA A 147 0.02 -4.88 -5.38
N LEU A 148 0.86 -4.88 -6.42
CA LEU A 148 0.52 -5.41 -7.73
C LEU A 148 1.32 -6.68 -7.98
N PHE A 149 0.63 -7.73 -8.42
CA PHE A 149 1.20 -9.02 -8.77
C PHE A 149 0.94 -9.32 -10.24
N GLY A 150 2.00 -9.40 -11.04
CA GLY A 150 1.93 -9.61 -12.49
C GLY A 150 2.27 -11.05 -12.88
N GLN A 151 1.69 -11.51 -13.98
CA GLN A 151 2.09 -12.76 -14.61
C GLN A 151 3.54 -12.68 -15.09
N GLU A 152 4.35 -13.66 -14.71
CA GLU A 152 5.69 -13.81 -15.22
C GLU A 152 5.70 -13.99 -16.75
N GLY A 153 6.62 -13.29 -17.41
CA GLY A 153 6.74 -13.29 -18.87
C GLY A 153 5.80 -12.31 -19.58
N TYR A 154 4.89 -11.66 -18.85
CA TYR A 154 4.09 -10.57 -19.41
C TYR A 154 4.90 -9.27 -19.48
N ALA A 155 4.77 -8.54 -20.60
CA ALA A 155 5.50 -7.29 -20.83
C ALA A 155 4.73 -6.09 -20.28
N PHE A 156 5.13 -5.58 -19.11
CA PHE A 156 4.60 -4.34 -18.54
C PHE A 156 5.35 -3.12 -19.12
N LEU A 157 4.61 -2.06 -19.46
CA LEU A 157 5.16 -0.88 -20.11
C LEU A 157 6.08 -0.09 -19.16
N PRO A 158 7.23 0.42 -19.63
CA PRO A 158 8.11 1.27 -18.82
C PRO A 158 7.40 2.47 -18.19
N ASP A 159 6.63 3.23 -18.97
CA ASP A 159 5.91 4.42 -18.49
C ASP A 159 4.89 4.10 -17.37
N TYR A 160 4.33 2.88 -17.39
CA TYR A 160 3.46 2.40 -16.33
C TYR A 160 4.25 2.15 -15.04
N LEU A 161 5.39 1.45 -15.14
CA LEU A 161 6.29 1.20 -14.02
C LEU A 161 6.86 2.50 -13.44
N ASP A 162 7.15 3.49 -14.28
CA ASP A 162 7.61 4.82 -13.86
C ASP A 162 6.52 5.54 -13.05
N THR A 163 5.27 5.48 -13.50
CA THR A 163 4.14 6.07 -12.77
C THR A 163 3.94 5.40 -11.41
N LEU A 164 4.03 4.07 -11.34
CA LEU A 164 3.93 3.31 -10.10
C LEU A 164 5.07 3.66 -9.13
N ALA A 165 6.30 3.72 -9.62
CA ALA A 165 7.47 4.01 -8.80
C ALA A 165 7.41 5.44 -8.25
N LEU A 166 7.18 6.44 -9.12
CA LEU A 166 7.21 7.85 -8.76
C LEU A 166 6.12 8.23 -7.75
N ASN A 167 4.89 7.72 -7.90
CA ASN A 167 3.72 8.21 -7.15
C ASN A 167 3.25 7.26 -6.05
N TYR A 168 3.69 6.01 -6.06
CA TYR A 168 3.24 5.01 -5.08
C TYR A 168 4.40 4.27 -4.43
N GLY A 169 5.64 4.43 -4.93
CA GLY A 169 6.78 3.63 -4.49
C GLY A 169 6.62 2.15 -4.81
N ALA A 170 5.78 1.84 -5.80
CA ALA A 170 5.38 0.49 -6.13
C ALA A 170 6.11 -0.03 -7.38
N GLY A 171 6.29 -1.35 -7.42
CA GLY A 171 6.56 -2.11 -8.63
C GLY A 171 5.52 -3.21 -8.78
N LEU A 172 5.84 -4.21 -9.60
CA LEU A 172 5.09 -5.46 -9.67
C LEU A 172 5.93 -6.59 -9.13
N SER A 173 5.34 -7.41 -8.26
CA SER A 173 5.91 -8.72 -7.98
C SER A 173 5.42 -9.74 -9.02
N LEU A 174 6.32 -10.53 -9.57
CA LEU A 174 5.96 -11.51 -10.60
C LEU A 174 5.72 -12.90 -10.01
N PHE A 175 4.64 -13.52 -10.48
CA PHE A 175 4.25 -14.90 -10.22
C PHE A 175 3.90 -15.61 -11.53
N ASP A 176 4.14 -16.92 -11.60
CA ASP A 176 3.61 -17.73 -12.70
C ASP A 176 2.19 -18.21 -12.36
N PHE A 177 1.18 -17.39 -12.64
CA PHE A 177 -0.21 -17.79 -12.50
C PHE A 177 -0.61 -18.90 -13.49
N THR A 178 0.09 -19.03 -14.63
CA THR A 178 -0.26 -20.03 -15.65
C THR A 178 -0.09 -21.46 -15.13
N THR A 179 1.00 -21.72 -14.40
CA THR A 179 1.32 -23.06 -13.89
C THR A 179 1.28 -23.18 -12.37
N GLU A 180 1.45 -22.08 -11.63
CA GLU A 180 1.58 -22.04 -10.18
C GLU A 180 0.53 -21.13 -9.51
N ALA A 181 -0.68 -21.00 -10.10
CA ALA A 181 -1.77 -20.15 -9.62
C ALA A 181 -2.05 -20.27 -8.11
N GLU A 182 -2.12 -21.50 -7.59
CA GLU A 182 -2.48 -21.73 -6.19
C GLU A 182 -1.33 -21.41 -5.24
N SER A 183 -0.09 -21.69 -5.65
CA SER A 183 1.11 -21.28 -4.91
C SER A 183 1.20 -19.75 -4.84
N ALA A 184 0.91 -19.06 -5.95
CA ALA A 184 0.86 -17.61 -6.00
C ALA A 184 -0.25 -17.04 -5.10
N ARG A 185 -1.45 -17.63 -5.10
CA ARG A 185 -2.56 -17.25 -4.21
C ARG A 185 -2.17 -17.33 -2.75
N GLN A 186 -1.53 -18.43 -2.33
CA GLN A 186 -1.09 -18.64 -0.96
C GLN A 186 0.00 -17.63 -0.55
N ALA A 187 0.96 -17.37 -1.44
CA ALA A 187 2.00 -16.37 -1.19
C ALA A 187 1.43 -14.95 -1.03
N ILE A 188 0.45 -14.58 -1.87
CA ILE A 188 -0.21 -13.27 -1.78
C ILE A 188 -1.01 -13.16 -0.48
N ASN A 189 -1.78 -14.20 -0.10
CA ASN A 189 -2.52 -14.20 1.17
C ASN A 189 -1.60 -14.10 2.39
N GLY A 190 -0.48 -14.85 2.41
CA GLY A 190 0.50 -14.77 3.50
C GLY A 190 1.08 -13.36 3.64
N TRP A 191 1.39 -12.69 2.53
CA TRP A 191 1.85 -11.29 2.57
C TRP A 191 0.79 -10.33 3.10
N VAL A 192 -0.49 -10.50 2.71
CA VAL A 192 -1.59 -9.69 3.23
C VAL A 192 -1.80 -9.94 4.73
N GLU A 193 -1.71 -11.19 5.17
CA GLU A 193 -1.80 -11.58 6.57
C GLU A 193 -0.73 -10.86 7.41
N ASP A 194 0.53 -10.91 6.97
CA ASP A 194 1.66 -10.23 7.62
C ASP A 194 1.46 -8.71 7.65
N ALA A 195 1.09 -8.12 6.51
CA ALA A 195 0.87 -6.69 6.37
C ALA A 195 -0.27 -6.16 7.27
N THR A 196 -1.20 -7.04 7.65
CA THR A 196 -2.37 -6.73 8.47
C THR A 196 -2.28 -7.26 9.90
N GLU A 197 -1.10 -7.68 10.37
CA GLU A 197 -0.90 -8.25 11.71
C GLU A 197 -1.81 -9.46 12.01
N GLY A 198 -1.99 -10.33 11.02
CA GLY A 198 -2.80 -11.55 11.14
C GLY A 198 -4.31 -11.30 11.07
N ARG A 199 -4.77 -10.09 10.73
CA ARG A 199 -6.20 -9.74 10.74
C ARG A 199 -6.93 -10.13 9.46
N ILE A 200 -6.22 -10.22 8.34
CA ILE A 200 -6.77 -10.64 7.05
C ILE A 200 -5.98 -11.86 6.55
N PRO A 201 -6.26 -13.07 7.08
CA PRO A 201 -5.50 -14.28 6.72
C PRO A 201 -5.81 -14.80 5.32
N GLU A 202 -7.02 -14.55 4.80
CA GLU A 202 -7.42 -15.00 3.47
C GLU A 202 -8.17 -13.88 2.74
N LEU A 203 -7.44 -13.11 1.93
CA LEU A 203 -8.00 -12.07 1.07
C LEU A 203 -8.54 -12.67 -0.24
N LEU A 204 -7.76 -13.58 -0.83
CA LEU A 204 -8.08 -14.23 -2.09
C LEU A 204 -8.57 -15.65 -1.82
N ALA A 205 -9.86 -15.89 -2.07
CA ALA A 205 -10.45 -17.21 -1.97
C ALA A 205 -9.88 -18.19 -3.01
N GLU A 206 -9.97 -19.48 -2.73
CA GLU A 206 -9.57 -20.56 -3.65
C GLU A 206 -10.25 -20.39 -5.02
N GLY A 207 -9.47 -20.59 -6.09
CA GLY A 207 -9.95 -20.51 -7.47
C GLY A 207 -10.13 -19.10 -8.05
N VAL A 208 -9.90 -18.03 -7.29
CA VAL A 208 -9.96 -16.65 -7.80
C VAL A 208 -8.78 -16.34 -8.72
N ILE A 209 -7.59 -16.86 -8.41
CA ILE A 209 -6.44 -16.82 -9.32
C ILE A 209 -6.51 -18.04 -10.25
N THR A 210 -6.43 -17.79 -11.54
CA THR A 210 -6.54 -18.82 -12.58
C THR A 210 -5.33 -18.76 -13.52
N PRO A 211 -5.11 -19.79 -14.36
CA PRO A 211 -4.08 -19.73 -15.39
C PRO A 211 -4.23 -18.59 -16.42
N GLN A 212 -5.37 -17.90 -16.44
CA GLN A 212 -5.61 -16.74 -17.31
C GLN A 212 -5.38 -15.40 -16.60
N THR A 213 -5.06 -15.41 -15.31
CA THR A 213 -4.78 -14.19 -14.54
C THR A 213 -3.51 -13.52 -15.04
N VAL A 214 -3.58 -12.23 -15.38
CA VAL A 214 -2.44 -11.43 -15.84
C VAL A 214 -1.94 -10.46 -14.77
N LEU A 215 -2.86 -9.90 -13.98
CA LEU A 215 -2.57 -8.91 -12.97
C LEU A 215 -3.54 -9.10 -11.79
N VAL A 216 -3.01 -9.14 -10.58
CA VAL A 216 -3.76 -9.07 -9.33
C VAL A 216 -3.35 -7.79 -8.63
N LEU A 217 -4.33 -6.99 -8.23
CA LEU A 217 -4.14 -5.82 -7.37
C LEU A 217 -4.70 -6.19 -6.01
N THR A 218 -3.88 -6.10 -4.96
CA THR A 218 -4.35 -6.24 -3.59
C THR A 218 -4.27 -4.92 -2.86
N ASN A 219 -5.24 -4.76 -1.98
CA ASN A 219 -5.35 -3.62 -1.10
C ASN A 219 -5.78 -4.11 0.28
N ALA A 220 -5.04 -3.72 1.31
CA ALA A 220 -5.41 -3.94 2.69
C ALA A 220 -5.09 -2.71 3.53
N VAL A 221 -5.97 -2.40 4.48
CA VAL A 221 -5.73 -1.34 5.46
C VAL A 221 -5.82 -1.90 6.86
N TYR A 222 -4.89 -1.50 7.71
CA TYR A 222 -4.94 -1.73 9.14
C TYR A 222 -4.87 -0.39 9.86
N PHE A 223 -5.86 -0.15 10.72
CA PHE A 223 -5.93 1.05 11.54
C PHE A 223 -6.06 0.64 13.01
N ASN A 224 -5.12 1.11 13.81
CA ASN A 224 -5.16 0.96 15.25
C ASN A 224 -4.65 2.23 15.92
N ALA A 225 -5.50 2.84 16.75
CA ALA A 225 -5.20 4.07 17.47
C ALA A 225 -5.88 4.06 18.83
N SER A 226 -5.23 4.71 19.81
CA SER A 226 -5.86 4.94 21.10
C SER A 226 -6.79 6.13 21.08
N TRP A 227 -7.89 6.01 21.84
CA TRP A 227 -8.78 7.12 22.13
C TRP A 227 -8.02 8.27 22.79
N ALA A 228 -8.25 9.50 22.34
CA ALA A 228 -7.75 10.70 23.02
C ALA A 228 -8.30 10.82 24.45
N ASN A 229 -9.57 10.41 24.64
CA ASN A 229 -10.23 10.28 25.94
C ASN A 229 -10.75 8.84 26.09
N PRO A 230 -9.98 7.95 26.72
CA PRO A 230 -10.34 6.55 26.86
C PRO A 230 -11.56 6.33 27.76
N PHE A 231 -12.31 5.28 27.48
CA PHE A 231 -13.37 4.81 28.37
C PHE A 231 -12.79 4.19 29.66
N GLU A 232 -13.47 4.38 30.78
CA GLU A 232 -13.16 3.70 32.04
C GLU A 232 -13.63 2.24 31.96
N PRO A 233 -12.74 1.23 32.11
CA PRO A 233 -13.14 -0.17 31.98
C PRO A 233 -14.25 -0.59 32.96
N SER A 234 -14.29 0.03 34.15
CA SER A 234 -15.30 -0.20 35.18
C SER A 234 -16.69 0.37 34.83
N ALA A 235 -16.80 1.20 33.80
CA ALA A 235 -18.05 1.77 33.32
C ALA A 235 -18.71 0.93 32.21
N THR A 236 -18.02 -0.07 31.65
CA THR A 236 -18.57 -1.02 30.68
C THR A 236 -19.36 -2.10 31.42
N GLN A 237 -20.60 -2.35 31.01
CA GLN A 237 -21.50 -3.36 31.60
C GLN A 237 -21.56 -4.63 30.76
#